data_AF-A0A8J4H288-F1
#
_entry.id   AF-A0A8J4H288-F1
#
_cell.length_a   1.000
_cell.length_b   1.000
_cell.length_c   1.000
_cell.angle_alpha   90.00
_cell.angle_beta   90.00
_cell.angle_gamma   90.00
#
_symmetry.space_group_name_H-M   'P 1'
#
loop_
_entity.id
_entity.type
_entity.pdbx_description
1 polymer ?
#
loop_
_entity_poly.entity_id
_entity_poly.type
_entity_poly.pdbx_seq_one_letter_code
_entity_poly.pdbx_strand_id
1 'polypeptide(L)'
;MEQIEIMRVSIENVRNLISNSIQLLRDTDLLLSQSGYYPLHGNTIGSETSKNMNQSAEQAGTFFPQYMSRYYTAEQGKASSTVLCVNIQFYHFNREALDPCIIAGVCSLKDESLSVQYWWLKYYAFEASTNFVADGSIFHDEDEEAAIDFWGENLALFTDNQVLQDKIVTRLLDMAKSAG
;
A
#
# COMPACT_ATOMS: atom_id res chain seq x y z
N MET A 1 16.65 -24.86 -19.78
CA MET A 1 16.97 -23.42 -19.74
C MET A 1 18.26 -23.27 -18.95
N GLU A 2 19.26 -22.54 -19.45
CA GLU A 2 20.55 -22.36 -18.74
C GLU A 2 20.31 -21.56 -17.44
N GLN A 3 21.05 -21.84 -16.35
CA GLN A 3 20.83 -21.16 -15.05
C GLN A 3 20.94 -19.63 -15.15
N ILE A 4 21.82 -19.13 -16.01
CA ILE A 4 22.00 -17.70 -16.27
C ILE A 4 20.73 -17.08 -16.88
N GLU A 5 20.08 -17.80 -17.79
CA GLU A 5 18.84 -17.37 -18.43
C GLU A 5 17.69 -17.28 -17.41
N ILE A 6 17.58 -18.27 -16.52
CA ILE A 6 16.57 -18.28 -15.45
C ILE A 6 16.76 -17.08 -14.50
N MET A 7 18.00 -16.76 -14.14
CA MET A 7 18.30 -15.61 -13.30
C MET A 7 17.95 -14.29 -13.99
N ARG A 8 18.29 -14.15 -15.28
CA ARG A 8 17.97 -12.95 -16.06
C ARG A 8 16.46 -12.70 -16.10
N VAL A 9 15.69 -13.72 -16.46
CA VAL A 9 14.22 -13.64 -16.53
C VAL A 9 13.62 -13.30 -15.17
N SER A 10 14.13 -13.90 -14.08
CA SER A 10 13.66 -13.59 -12.73
C SER A 10 13.88 -12.12 -12.35
N ILE A 11 15.05 -11.56 -12.65
CA ILE A 11 15.35 -10.14 -12.40
C ILE A 11 14.44 -9.24 -13.24
N GLU A 12 14.22 -9.57 -14.51
CA GLU A 12 13.30 -8.82 -15.39
C GLU A 12 11.87 -8.86 -14.86
N ASN A 13 11.39 -10.00 -14.39
CA ASN A 13 10.07 -10.13 -13.78
C ASN A 13 9.90 -9.24 -12.54
N VAL A 14 10.91 -9.20 -11.65
CA VAL A 14 10.89 -8.31 -10.48
C VAL A 14 10.86 -6.84 -10.90
N ARG A 15 11.67 -6.46 -11.90
CA ARG A 15 11.67 -5.07 -12.42
C ARG A 15 10.33 -4.68 -13.02
N ASN A 16 9.70 -5.59 -13.77
CA ASN A 16 8.38 -5.37 -14.36
C ASN A 16 7.31 -5.26 -13.27
N LEU A 17 7.35 -6.12 -12.25
CA LEU A 17 6.44 -6.08 -11.11
C LEU A 17 6.50 -4.72 -10.39
N ILE A 18 7.71 -4.23 -10.08
CA ILE A 18 7.90 -2.91 -9.47
C ILE A 18 7.37 -1.81 -10.39
N SER A 19 7.70 -1.85 -11.68
CA SER A 19 7.30 -0.81 -12.64
C SER A 19 5.78 -0.74 -12.81
N ASN A 20 5.11 -1.90 -12.91
CA ASN A 20 3.66 -1.99 -13.00
C ASN A 20 2.99 -1.49 -11.71
N SER A 21 3.56 -1.81 -10.56
CA SER A 21 3.05 -1.36 -9.26
C SER A 21 3.18 0.16 -9.10
N ILE A 22 4.28 0.77 -9.56
CA ILE A 22 4.42 2.24 -9.61
C ILE A 22 3.37 2.85 -10.53
N GLN A 23 3.10 2.24 -11.68
CA GLN A 23 2.06 2.71 -12.59
C GLN A 23 0.67 2.62 -11.95
N LEU A 24 0.36 1.52 -11.26
CA LEU A 24 -0.89 1.34 -10.52
C LEU A 24 -1.11 2.45 -9.47
N LEU A 25 -0.05 2.82 -8.73
CA LEU A 25 -0.10 3.92 -7.76
C LEU A 25 -0.32 5.29 -8.44
N ARG A 26 0.29 5.53 -9.60
CA ARG A 26 0.05 6.75 -10.38
C ARG A 26 -1.38 6.83 -10.92
N ASP A 27 -1.92 5.72 -11.38
CA ASP A 27 -3.30 5.65 -11.86
C ASP A 27 -4.28 5.87 -10.68
N THR A 28 -3.94 5.33 -9.50
CA THR A 28 -4.66 5.62 -8.25
C THR A 28 -4.61 7.10 -7.89
N ASP A 29 -3.44 7.73 -7.96
CA ASP A 29 -3.29 9.17 -7.72
C ASP A 29 -4.19 9.99 -8.66
N LEU A 30 -4.18 9.66 -9.95
CA LEU A 30 -4.98 10.34 -10.96
C LEU A 30 -6.48 10.20 -10.66
N LEU A 31 -6.95 9.00 -10.40
CA LEU A 31 -8.37 8.72 -10.15
C LEU A 31 -8.87 9.37 -8.84
N LEU A 32 -8.08 9.33 -7.77
CA LEU A 32 -8.42 9.97 -6.50
C LEU A 32 -8.39 11.51 -6.60
N SER A 33 -7.46 12.08 -7.38
CA SER A 33 -7.38 13.54 -7.59
C SER A 33 -8.62 14.11 -8.28
N GLN A 34 -9.26 13.34 -9.17
CA GLN A 34 -10.54 13.73 -9.79
C GLN A 34 -11.68 13.84 -8.77
N SER A 35 -11.54 13.17 -7.62
CA SER A 35 -12.47 13.21 -6.50
C SER A 35 -12.01 14.13 -5.36
N GLY A 36 -10.98 14.96 -5.59
CA GLY A 36 -10.51 15.94 -4.62
C GLY A 36 -9.54 15.40 -3.57
N TYR A 37 -9.03 14.18 -3.71
CA TYR A 37 -8.03 13.60 -2.81
C TYR A 37 -6.63 13.71 -3.41
N TYR A 38 -5.67 14.21 -2.62
CA TYR A 38 -4.31 14.48 -3.08
C TYR A 38 -3.30 13.70 -2.23
N PRO A 39 -2.17 13.28 -2.83
CA PRO A 39 -1.11 12.60 -2.09
C PRO A 39 -0.58 13.45 -0.92
N LEU A 40 -0.65 12.89 0.29
CA LEU A 40 -0.21 13.54 1.52
C LEU A 40 1.29 13.85 1.49
N HIS A 41 2.10 12.94 0.94
CA HIS A 41 3.55 13.06 0.89
C HIS A 41 4.09 13.50 -0.49
N GLY A 42 3.29 14.27 -1.23
CA GLY A 42 3.64 14.76 -2.57
C GLY A 42 3.93 13.61 -3.54
N ASN A 43 5.11 13.63 -4.18
CA ASN A 43 5.47 12.63 -5.19
C ASN A 43 6.20 11.39 -4.63
N THR A 44 6.35 11.30 -3.31
CA THR A 44 7.11 10.22 -2.68
C THR A 44 6.28 8.93 -2.61
N ILE A 45 6.87 7.82 -3.05
CA ILE A 45 6.35 6.49 -2.77
C ILE A 45 6.96 6.03 -1.45
N GLY A 46 6.11 5.75 -0.47
CA GLY A 46 6.52 5.26 0.83
C GLY A 46 7.11 3.86 0.73
N SER A 47 8.31 3.67 1.26
CA SER A 47 9.01 2.38 1.38
C SER A 47 10.04 2.47 2.51
N GLU A 48 10.73 1.38 2.84
CA GLU A 48 11.62 1.32 4.02
C GLU A 48 13.00 2.03 3.89
N THR A 49 13.31 2.73 2.78
CA THR A 49 14.68 3.13 2.34
C THR A 49 15.64 3.63 3.46
N SER A 50 16.85 3.08 3.65
CA SER A 50 18.08 3.21 2.82
C SER A 50 19.12 2.08 3.09
N LYS A 51 20.03 1.83 2.12
CA LYS A 51 20.90 0.62 2.03
C LYS A 51 22.31 0.84 2.61
N ASN A 52 22.85 -0.18 3.26
CA ASN A 52 24.28 -0.33 3.57
C ASN A 52 24.80 -1.64 2.91
N MET A 53 25.89 -1.54 2.17
CA MET A 53 26.49 -2.64 1.39
C MET A 53 27.03 -3.80 2.26
N ASN A 54 27.11 -3.62 3.58
CA ASN A 54 27.48 -4.64 4.56
C ASN A 54 26.27 -5.22 5.35
N GLN A 55 25.03 -4.96 4.93
CA GLN A 55 23.84 -5.47 5.62
C GLN A 55 23.75 -7.00 5.56
N SER A 56 23.42 -7.63 6.69
CA SER A 56 23.18 -9.07 6.78
C SER A 56 21.78 -9.44 6.27
N ALA A 57 21.56 -10.73 5.99
CA ALA A 57 20.27 -11.26 5.52
C ALA A 57 19.08 -11.02 6.49
N GLU A 58 19.37 -10.64 7.74
CA GLU A 58 18.39 -10.33 8.78
C GLU A 58 17.98 -8.84 8.81
N GLN A 59 18.52 -8.00 7.91
CA GLN A 59 18.28 -6.56 7.88
C GLN A 59 17.51 -6.14 6.61
N ALA A 60 16.39 -5.43 6.78
CA ALA A 60 15.37 -5.13 5.76
C ALA A 60 15.76 -4.07 4.69
N GLY A 61 17.02 -4.02 4.26
CA GLY A 61 17.52 -3.09 3.23
C GLY A 61 17.59 -3.73 1.84
N THR A 62 16.45 -3.94 1.17
CA THR A 62 16.34 -4.86 0.03
C THR A 62 16.46 -4.22 -1.37
N PHE A 63 16.95 -4.98 -2.35
CA PHE A 63 16.90 -4.63 -3.80
C PHE A 63 15.46 -4.51 -4.31
N PHE A 64 14.56 -5.24 -3.68
CA PHE A 64 13.14 -5.32 -3.94
C PHE A 64 12.39 -4.88 -2.67
N PRO A 65 11.68 -3.72 -2.68
CA PRO A 65 11.07 -3.18 -1.47
C PRO A 65 10.06 -4.15 -0.88
N GLN A 66 9.92 -4.15 0.44
CA GLN A 66 8.90 -4.95 1.12
C GLN A 66 7.49 -4.54 0.69
N TYR A 67 7.27 -3.23 0.57
CA TYR A 67 6.01 -2.63 0.16
C TYR A 67 6.25 -1.29 -0.55
N MET A 68 5.20 -0.79 -1.21
CA MET A 68 5.11 0.57 -1.72
C MET A 68 3.77 1.16 -1.33
N SER A 69 3.78 2.38 -0.77
CA SER A 69 2.56 2.98 -0.23
C SER A 69 2.34 4.43 -0.67
N ARG A 70 1.06 4.81 -0.66
CA ARG A 70 0.56 6.16 -0.90
C ARG A 70 -0.57 6.45 0.08
N TYR A 71 -0.59 7.68 0.58
CA TYR A 71 -1.61 8.18 1.50
C TYR A 71 -2.19 9.46 0.92
N TYR A 72 -3.48 9.67 1.11
CA TYR A 72 -4.25 10.74 0.49
C TYR A 72 -5.15 11.44 1.49
N THR A 73 -5.34 12.73 1.26
CA THR A 73 -6.13 13.64 2.10
C THR A 73 -6.93 14.57 1.18
N ALA A 74 -8.08 15.05 1.64
CA ALA A 74 -8.87 16.04 0.90
C ALA A 74 -8.18 17.42 0.87
N GLU A 75 -7.39 17.73 1.91
CA GLU A 75 -6.62 18.98 1.99
C GLU A 75 -5.16 18.75 1.56
N GLN A 76 -4.72 19.44 0.51
CA GLN A 76 -3.33 19.31 0.04
C GLN A 76 -2.32 19.60 1.16
N GLY A 77 -1.49 18.60 1.47
CA GLY A 77 -0.34 18.76 2.38
C GLY A 77 -0.68 18.83 3.87
N LYS A 78 -1.92 18.48 4.28
CA LYS A 78 -2.30 18.34 5.69
C LYS A 78 -3.05 17.05 5.93
N ALA A 79 -2.75 16.38 7.05
CA ALA A 79 -3.60 15.31 7.53
C ALA A 79 -4.96 15.91 7.91
N SER A 80 -6.02 15.53 7.19
CA SER A 80 -7.39 15.70 7.66
C SER A 80 -7.73 14.58 8.65
N SER A 81 -8.82 14.73 9.39
CA SER A 81 -9.37 13.66 10.24
C SER A 81 -9.51 12.32 9.50
N THR A 82 -9.76 12.32 8.19
CA THR A 82 -9.80 11.13 7.35
C THR A 82 -8.63 11.07 6.38
N VAL A 83 -7.94 9.92 6.31
CA VAL A 83 -6.82 9.64 5.40
C VAL A 83 -7.12 8.37 4.62
N LEU A 84 -7.03 8.44 3.29
CA LEU A 84 -7.09 7.25 2.45
C LEU A 84 -5.69 6.68 2.30
N CYS A 85 -5.55 5.37 2.37
CA CYS A 85 -4.26 4.71 2.30
C CYS A 85 -4.30 3.57 1.29
N VAL A 86 -3.19 3.41 0.56
CA VAL A 86 -2.96 2.32 -0.40
C VAL A 86 -1.56 1.79 -0.19
N ASN A 87 -1.42 0.47 -0.11
CA ASN A 87 -0.17 -0.24 0.06
C ASN A 87 -0.14 -1.42 -0.91
N ILE A 88 0.89 -1.52 -1.74
CA ILE A 88 1.20 -2.72 -2.49
C ILE A 88 2.25 -3.49 -1.68
N GLN A 89 1.85 -4.63 -1.14
CA GLN A 89 2.70 -5.49 -0.32
C GLN A 89 3.24 -6.62 -1.18
N PHE A 90 4.57 -6.79 -1.19
CA PHE A 90 5.22 -7.82 -1.98
C PHE A 90 5.58 -9.06 -1.17
N TYR A 91 6.09 -8.87 0.04
CA TYR A 91 6.43 -9.94 0.98
C TYR A 91 6.39 -9.40 2.39
N HIS A 92 6.24 -10.25 3.41
CA HIS A 92 6.30 -9.82 4.80
C HIS A 92 7.00 -10.89 5.66
N PHE A 93 7.86 -10.50 6.61
CA PHE A 93 8.61 -11.48 7.40
C PHE A 93 7.71 -12.36 8.28
N ASN A 94 6.60 -11.81 8.78
CA ASN A 94 5.55 -12.58 9.48
C ASN A 94 4.70 -13.49 8.56
N ARG A 95 4.90 -13.45 7.24
CA ARG A 95 4.08 -14.17 6.24
C ARG A 95 4.99 -14.82 5.20
N GLU A 96 5.42 -16.05 5.50
CA GLU A 96 6.38 -16.81 4.66
C GLU A 96 5.90 -17.01 3.21
N ALA A 97 4.59 -17.19 3.00
CA ALA A 97 3.98 -17.37 1.68
C ALA A 97 2.92 -16.31 1.39
N LEU A 98 3.34 -15.04 1.34
CA LEU A 98 2.47 -13.95 0.92
C LEU A 98 2.50 -13.80 -0.60
N ASP A 99 1.35 -14.00 -1.24
CA ASP A 99 1.15 -13.54 -2.62
C ASP A 99 1.12 -12.00 -2.65
N PRO A 100 1.78 -11.35 -3.64
CA PRO A 100 1.71 -9.91 -3.78
C PRO A 100 0.25 -9.43 -3.81
N CYS A 101 -0.05 -8.42 -3.00
CA CYS A 101 -1.39 -7.88 -2.86
C CYS A 101 -1.37 -6.37 -2.83
N ILE A 102 -2.51 -5.77 -3.16
CA ILE A 102 -2.79 -4.37 -2.87
C ILE A 102 -3.77 -4.32 -1.71
N ILE A 103 -3.47 -3.46 -0.75
CA ILE A 103 -4.24 -3.19 0.44
C ILE A 103 -4.67 -1.73 0.35
N ALA A 104 -5.92 -1.47 0.65
CA ALA A 104 -6.46 -0.13 0.71
C ALA A 104 -7.24 0.05 2.01
N GLY A 105 -7.28 1.27 2.53
CA GLY A 105 -8.03 1.55 3.75
C GLY A 105 -8.38 3.01 3.93
N VAL A 106 -9.33 3.23 4.83
CA VAL A 106 -9.76 4.55 5.30
C VAL A 106 -9.40 4.63 6.78
N CYS A 107 -8.54 5.58 7.11
CA CYS A 107 -8.04 5.82 8.44
C CYS A 107 -8.69 7.09 8.99
N SER A 108 -9.26 7.01 10.19
CA SER A 108 -9.79 8.13 10.96
C SER A 108 -8.81 8.46 12.09
N LEU A 109 -8.11 9.58 11.97
CA LEU A 109 -7.15 10.03 12.96
C LEU A 109 -7.87 10.56 14.19
N LYS A 110 -7.39 10.16 15.38
CA LYS A 110 -7.88 10.71 16.66
C LYS A 110 -7.27 12.08 16.97
N ASP A 111 -6.11 12.38 16.38
CA ASP A 111 -5.41 13.66 16.47
C ASP A 111 -4.89 14.08 15.07
N GLU A 112 -5.38 15.21 14.56
CA GLU A 112 -5.01 15.75 13.24
C GLU A 112 -3.55 16.23 13.17
N SER A 113 -2.88 16.39 14.32
CA SER A 113 -1.45 16.73 14.37
C SER A 113 -0.54 15.52 14.10
N LEU A 114 -1.10 14.29 14.07
CA LEU A 114 -0.34 13.08 13.80
C LEU A 114 0.26 13.09 12.40
N SER A 115 1.55 12.74 12.35
CA SER A 115 2.26 12.54 11.09
C SER A 115 2.06 11.11 10.62
N VAL A 116 1.15 10.92 9.66
CA VAL A 116 0.87 9.62 9.04
C VAL A 116 2.16 9.03 8.47
N GLN A 117 2.50 7.81 8.89
CA GLN A 117 3.71 7.13 8.45
C GLN A 117 3.44 6.17 7.29
N TYR A 118 4.41 6.03 6.39
CA TYR A 118 4.28 5.17 5.20
C TYR A 118 3.97 3.70 5.53
N TRP A 119 4.41 3.22 6.69
CA TRP A 119 4.26 1.83 7.13
C TRP A 119 2.94 1.54 7.86
N TRP A 120 2.08 2.52 8.15
CA TRP A 120 0.88 2.32 8.97
C TRP A 120 -0.07 1.25 8.43
N LEU A 121 -0.47 1.32 7.15
CA LEU A 121 -1.38 0.32 6.59
C LEU A 121 -0.78 -1.11 6.62
N LYS A 122 0.55 -1.22 6.45
CA LYS A 122 1.26 -2.50 6.62
C LYS A 122 1.16 -3.00 8.06
N TYR A 123 1.37 -2.11 9.02
CA TYR A 123 1.32 -2.43 10.45
C TYR A 123 -0.05 -3.02 10.83
N TYR A 124 -1.15 -2.35 10.49
CA TYR A 124 -2.49 -2.88 10.79
C TYR A 124 -2.79 -4.20 10.06
N ALA A 125 -2.32 -4.36 8.83
CA ALA A 125 -2.57 -5.59 8.07
C ALA A 125 -1.74 -6.80 8.55
N PHE A 126 -0.50 -6.62 8.99
CA PHE A 126 0.43 -7.74 9.19
C PHE A 126 1.13 -7.81 10.55
N GLU A 127 1.12 -6.73 11.32
CA GLU A 127 1.84 -6.63 12.59
C GLU A 127 0.89 -6.46 13.78
N ALA A 128 -0.30 -5.89 13.57
CA ALA A 128 -1.39 -5.89 14.53
C ALA A 128 -2.01 -7.30 14.69
N SER A 129 -2.95 -7.45 15.64
CA SER A 129 -3.54 -8.75 16.01
C SER A 129 -4.49 -9.35 14.95
N THR A 130 -4.47 -8.82 13.73
CA THR A 130 -5.42 -9.10 12.67
C THR A 130 -4.91 -10.23 11.76
N ASN A 131 -5.73 -11.28 11.59
CA ASN A 131 -5.48 -12.34 10.62
C ASN A 131 -5.91 -11.92 9.22
N PHE A 132 -5.25 -10.89 8.68
CA PHE A 132 -5.54 -10.35 7.36
C PHE A 132 -5.39 -11.39 6.23
N VAL A 133 -6.31 -11.33 5.28
CA VAL A 133 -6.28 -12.07 4.01
C VAL A 133 -6.73 -11.17 2.88
N ALA A 134 -6.06 -11.23 1.73
CA ALA A 134 -6.32 -10.37 0.58
C ALA A 134 -7.41 -10.95 -0.34
N ASP A 135 -8.64 -11.08 0.17
CA ASP A 135 -9.80 -11.66 -0.52
C ASP A 135 -10.96 -10.66 -0.75
N GLY A 136 -10.72 -9.38 -0.47
CA GLY A 136 -11.71 -8.30 -0.57
C GLY A 136 -12.56 -8.08 0.69
N SER A 137 -12.41 -8.92 1.72
CA SER A 137 -13.07 -8.73 3.03
C SER A 137 -12.57 -7.46 3.73
N ILE A 138 -13.47 -6.79 4.46
CA ILE A 138 -13.12 -5.62 5.28
C ILE A 138 -12.67 -6.10 6.66
N PHE A 139 -11.54 -5.55 7.10
CA PHE A 139 -10.99 -5.68 8.43
C PHE A 139 -11.06 -4.32 9.10
N HIS A 140 -11.26 -4.34 10.41
CA HIS A 140 -11.31 -3.15 11.25
C HIS A 140 -10.27 -3.30 12.37
N ASP A 141 -9.52 -2.24 12.63
CA ASP A 141 -8.59 -2.16 13.75
C ASP A 141 -8.58 -0.74 14.31
N GLU A 142 -8.24 -0.60 15.59
CA GLU A 142 -8.21 0.70 16.29
C GLU A 142 -7.17 0.68 17.39
N ASP A 143 -6.33 1.72 17.44
CA ASP A 143 -5.36 1.95 18.50
C ASP A 143 -5.50 3.36 19.09
N GLU A 144 -4.49 3.82 19.83
CA GLU A 144 -4.50 5.15 20.46
C GLU A 144 -4.41 6.31 19.45
N GLU A 145 -3.91 6.06 18.24
CA GLU A 145 -3.64 7.06 17.20
C GLU A 145 -4.78 7.16 16.18
N ALA A 146 -5.35 6.02 15.77
CA ALA A 146 -6.37 5.98 14.72
C ALA A 146 -7.32 4.77 14.79
N ALA A 147 -8.45 4.91 14.11
CA ALA A 147 -9.30 3.79 13.70
C ALA A 147 -9.14 3.57 12.19
N ILE A 148 -9.07 2.32 11.74
CA ILE A 148 -8.87 1.99 10.33
C ILE A 148 -9.79 0.86 9.87
N ASP A 149 -10.47 1.10 8.75
CA ASP A 149 -11.10 0.05 7.98
C ASP A 149 -10.27 -0.21 6.72
N PHE A 150 -9.89 -1.45 6.49
CA PHE A 150 -9.03 -1.82 5.36
C PHE A 150 -9.42 -3.15 4.74
N TRP A 151 -9.05 -3.35 3.48
CA TRP A 151 -9.20 -4.60 2.75
C TRP A 151 -8.02 -4.77 1.80
N GLY A 152 -7.88 -5.96 1.22
CA GLY A 152 -6.94 -6.12 0.13
C GLY A 152 -7.36 -7.18 -0.86
N GLU A 153 -6.67 -7.17 -1.99
CA GLU A 153 -6.94 -7.96 -3.17
C GLU A 153 -5.62 -8.48 -3.72
N ASN A 154 -5.61 -9.68 -4.29
CA ASN A 154 -4.42 -10.21 -4.96
C ASN A 154 -4.02 -9.26 -6.11
N LEU A 155 -2.73 -8.91 -6.17
CA LEU A 155 -2.21 -7.94 -7.13
C LEU A 155 -2.38 -8.42 -8.58
N ALA A 156 -2.41 -9.74 -8.81
CA ALA A 156 -2.60 -10.33 -10.13
C ALA A 156 -3.99 -10.02 -10.74
N LEU A 157 -4.96 -9.56 -9.95
CA LEU A 157 -6.27 -9.15 -10.46
C LEU A 157 -6.21 -7.82 -11.24
N PHE A 158 -5.21 -6.98 -10.96
CA PHE A 158 -5.11 -5.62 -11.48
C PHE A 158 -4.45 -5.62 -12.87
N THR A 159 -5.20 -6.13 -13.85
CA THR A 159 -4.78 -6.23 -15.25
C THR A 159 -5.22 -5.02 -16.09
N ASP A 160 -6.16 -4.21 -15.59
CA ASP A 160 -6.64 -2.98 -16.21
C ASP A 160 -7.11 -1.95 -15.16
N ASN A 161 -7.40 -0.73 -15.64
CA ASN A 161 -7.82 0.39 -14.78
C ASN A 161 -9.25 0.25 -14.25
N GLN A 162 -10.11 -0.55 -14.89
CA GLN A 162 -11.48 -0.75 -14.42
C GLN A 162 -11.47 -1.54 -13.11
N VAL A 163 -10.63 -2.58 -13.02
CA VAL A 163 -10.47 -3.34 -11.78
C VAL A 163 -9.90 -2.46 -10.66
N LEU A 164 -8.92 -1.60 -10.97
CA LEU A 164 -8.39 -0.62 -10.01
C LEU A 164 -9.50 0.32 -9.51
N GLN A 165 -10.28 0.86 -10.44
CA GLN A 165 -11.35 1.78 -10.12
C GLN A 165 -12.41 1.12 -9.23
N ASP A 166 -12.85 -0.09 -9.56
CA ASP A 166 -13.93 -0.76 -8.85
C ASP A 166 -13.49 -1.29 -7.47
N LYS A 167 -12.35 -1.98 -7.41
CA LYS A 167 -11.91 -2.67 -6.17
C LYS A 167 -11.22 -1.75 -5.18
N ILE A 168 -10.63 -0.64 -5.63
CA ILE A 168 -9.84 0.25 -4.79
C ILE A 168 -10.47 1.64 -4.72
N VAL A 169 -10.52 2.36 -5.84
CA VAL A 169 -10.85 3.80 -5.83
C VAL A 169 -12.29 4.06 -5.40
N THR A 170 -13.27 3.46 -6.08
CA THR A 170 -14.70 3.67 -5.79
C THR A 170 -15.01 3.27 -4.34
N ARG A 171 -14.47 2.14 -3.90
CA ARG A 171 -14.67 1.65 -2.53
C ARG A 171 -14.02 2.56 -1.48
N LEU A 172 -12.82 3.08 -1.72
CA LEU A 172 -12.20 4.09 -0.85
C LEU A 172 -13.08 5.32 -0.71
N LEU A 173 -13.59 5.84 -1.84
CA LEU A 173 -14.43 7.04 -1.85
C LEU A 173 -15.76 6.82 -1.14
N ASP A 174 -16.39 5.65 -1.30
CA ASP A 174 -17.67 5.35 -0.66
C ASP A 174 -17.51 5.12 0.86
N MET A 175 -16.41 4.48 1.27
CA MET A 175 -16.08 4.34 2.70
C MET A 175 -15.74 5.69 3.32
N ALA A 176 -14.99 6.55 2.64
CA ALA A 176 -14.66 7.89 3.12
C ALA A 176 -15.89 8.78 3.35
N LYS A 177 -16.91 8.69 2.47
CA LYS A 177 -18.19 9.39 2.65
C LYS A 177 -18.98 8.89 3.87
N SER A 178 -18.77 7.65 4.29
CA SER A 178 -19.48 7.04 5.41
C SER A 178 -18.80 7.30 6.76
N ALA A 179 -17.53 7.73 6.73
CA ALA A 179 -16.71 8.00 7.91
C ALA A 179 -16.78 9.48 8.38
N GLY A 180 -17.27 10.39 7.55
CA GLY A 180 -17.46 11.82 7.86
C GLY A 180 -18.92 12.19 8.10
#